data_AF-A0A1V6FKA2-F1
#
_entry.id   AF-A0A1V6FKA2-F1
#
_cell.length_a   1.000
_cell.length_b   1.000
_cell.length_c   1.000
_cell.angle_alpha   90.00
_cell.angle_beta   90.00
_cell.angle_gamma   90.00
#
_symmetry.space_group_name_H-M   'P 1'
#
loop_
_entity.id
_entity.type
_entity.pdbx_description
1 polymer ?
#
loop_
_entity_poly.entity_id
_entity_poly.type
_entity_poly.pdbx_seq_one_letter_code
_entity_poly.pdbx_strand_id
1 'polypeptide(L)'
;MRVHQQLHAYLDQYEHDPRTENHSDKQRRDVRDNYDVMLSRLEQFFDIPSRRTFALQPIDPFAQVFRLEQSKGFGFSQSPCLLGFDGRYLFLDYVKLNELIQLQIDTAADMTVVRERRLSHNVPSEYLGSSENPGLMLTDHFVSRHGSSIFLYAKKKPSCQVLDFSRFSRMRCAAMTGYGDRLFLSFGWGGDEPTTVVEYDVRRGTTKVIASSIDRSIPWPLQYEPRPIPIWYLHCDGTSRRLIMLPTQLSSTDKRFKGHGFQFLAYYWETGQWKNASRPLALPYSYRKTFYDQTGLWLLHDGTGFGKINEQEGYWQTVFRSRGTRLVPAPQPKPGQEPYYDGVDDSHCLVPTAEHRDFRSGDLRFTLYADGLLFSENVIMLVPERRFIRLAKPFNALGCLGGRYVVGHYVGKAAYRRELVIGVLKERHLLAQ
;
A
#
# COMPACT_ATOMS: atom_id res chain seq x y z
N MET A 1 -1.21 -10.03 -37.22
CA MET A 1 -2.46 -9.45 -37.78
C MET A 1 -3.66 -10.39 -37.75
N ARG A 2 -3.66 -11.56 -38.41
CA ARG A 2 -4.83 -12.47 -38.44
C ARG A 2 -5.33 -12.92 -37.06
N VAL A 3 -4.42 -13.30 -36.15
CA VAL A 3 -4.75 -13.69 -34.76
C VAL A 3 -5.36 -12.52 -33.97
N HIS A 4 -4.84 -11.30 -34.16
CA HIS A 4 -5.37 -10.09 -33.51
C HIS A 4 -6.82 -9.82 -33.94
N GLN A 5 -7.13 -9.93 -35.23
CA GLN A 5 -8.49 -9.79 -35.75
C GLN A 5 -9.43 -10.89 -35.25
N GLN A 6 -8.97 -12.14 -35.19
CA GLN A 6 -9.77 -13.26 -34.70
C GLN A 6 -10.11 -13.13 -33.21
N LEU A 7 -9.18 -12.63 -32.39
CA LEU A 7 -9.43 -12.39 -30.97
C LEU A 7 -10.43 -11.26 -30.73
N HIS A 8 -10.34 -10.17 -31.49
CA HIS A 8 -11.36 -9.09 -31.45
C HIS A 8 -12.73 -9.63 -31.88
N ALA A 9 -12.81 -10.36 -33.01
CA ALA A 9 -14.06 -10.96 -33.47
C ALA A 9 -14.66 -11.97 -32.47
N TYR A 10 -13.81 -12.72 -31.77
CA TYR A 10 -14.26 -13.64 -30.72
C TYR A 10 -14.86 -12.89 -29.52
N LEU A 11 -14.24 -11.80 -29.07
CA LEU A 11 -14.78 -10.98 -27.99
C LEU A 11 -16.12 -10.35 -28.39
N ASP A 12 -16.21 -9.81 -29.61
CA ASP A 12 -17.45 -9.26 -30.14
C ASP A 12 -18.55 -10.34 -30.20
N GLN A 13 -18.23 -11.54 -30.68
CA GLN A 13 -19.17 -12.67 -30.69
C GLN A 13 -19.58 -13.09 -29.28
N TYR A 14 -18.64 -13.15 -28.34
CA TYR A 14 -18.92 -13.54 -26.95
C TYR A 14 -19.86 -12.55 -26.25
N GLU A 15 -19.68 -11.24 -26.47
CA GLU A 15 -20.53 -10.21 -25.86
C GLU A 15 -21.98 -10.24 -26.39
N HIS A 16 -22.18 -10.72 -27.62
CA HIS A 16 -23.48 -10.78 -28.28
C HIS A 16 -24.07 -12.19 -28.34
N ASP A 17 -23.43 -13.20 -27.72
CA ASP A 17 -23.92 -14.58 -27.73
C ASP A 17 -25.02 -14.77 -26.67
N PRO A 18 -26.28 -15.08 -27.06
CA PRO A 18 -27.40 -15.26 -26.12
C PRO A 18 -27.16 -16.36 -25.07
N ARG A 19 -26.30 -17.34 -25.36
CA ARG A 19 -25.97 -18.41 -24.41
C ARG A 19 -25.16 -17.90 -23.22
N THR A 20 -24.49 -16.75 -23.38
CA THR A 20 -23.75 -16.10 -22.30
C THR A 20 -24.65 -15.26 -21.38
N GLU A 21 -25.94 -15.11 -21.70
CA GLU A 21 -26.92 -14.37 -20.88
C GLU A 21 -27.03 -14.92 -19.45
N ASN A 22 -26.83 -16.23 -19.27
CA ASN A 22 -26.86 -16.87 -17.96
C ASN A 22 -25.50 -16.94 -17.25
N HIS A 23 -24.42 -16.51 -17.91
CA HIS A 23 -23.13 -16.41 -17.24
C HIS A 23 -23.23 -15.39 -16.10
N SER A 24 -22.74 -15.78 -14.92
CA SER A 24 -22.52 -14.81 -13.86
C SER A 24 -21.61 -13.71 -14.37
N ASP A 25 -21.77 -12.50 -13.84
CA ASP A 25 -20.90 -11.41 -14.24
C ASP A 25 -19.42 -11.81 -14.08
N LYS A 26 -19.08 -12.63 -13.07
CA LYS A 26 -17.72 -13.15 -12.89
C LYS A 26 -17.21 -13.95 -14.08
N GLN A 27 -17.99 -14.86 -14.63
CA GLN A 27 -17.56 -15.68 -15.76
C GLN A 27 -17.35 -14.83 -17.02
N ARG A 28 -18.25 -13.87 -17.30
CA ARG A 28 -18.06 -12.94 -18.42
C ARG A 28 -16.78 -12.12 -18.28
N ARG A 29 -16.47 -11.71 -17.04
CA ARG A 29 -15.23 -11.02 -16.65
C ARG A 29 -14.00 -11.85 -16.93
N ASP A 30 -13.96 -13.06 -16.41
CA ASP A 30 -12.75 -13.89 -16.43
C ASP A 30 -12.41 -14.25 -17.88
N VAL A 31 -13.43 -14.46 -18.71
CA VAL A 31 -13.27 -14.60 -20.17
C VAL A 31 -12.71 -13.31 -20.77
N ARG A 32 -13.39 -12.16 -20.60
CA ARG A 32 -12.93 -10.89 -21.19
C ARG A 32 -11.52 -10.51 -20.76
N ASP A 33 -11.20 -10.61 -19.46
CA ASP A 33 -9.88 -10.33 -18.91
C ASP A 33 -8.80 -11.22 -19.53
N ASN A 34 -9.06 -12.53 -19.68
CA ASN A 34 -8.10 -13.46 -20.29
C ASN A 34 -7.78 -13.10 -21.74
N TYR A 35 -8.81 -12.90 -22.57
CA TYR A 35 -8.63 -12.52 -23.97
C TYR A 35 -8.06 -11.11 -24.12
N ASP A 36 -8.39 -10.22 -23.18
CA ASP A 36 -7.87 -8.87 -23.14
C ASP A 36 -6.37 -8.81 -22.87
N VAL A 37 -5.88 -9.65 -21.97
CA VAL A 37 -4.46 -9.82 -21.71
C VAL A 37 -3.75 -10.36 -22.96
N MET A 38 -4.35 -11.35 -23.65
CA MET A 38 -3.76 -11.89 -24.88
C MET A 38 -3.69 -10.84 -26.00
N LEU A 39 -4.76 -10.07 -26.21
CA LEU A 39 -4.79 -8.97 -27.16
C LEU A 39 -3.75 -7.90 -26.81
N SER A 40 -3.67 -7.48 -25.55
CA SER A 40 -2.70 -6.47 -25.11
C SER A 40 -1.26 -6.95 -25.33
N ARG A 41 -0.98 -8.23 -25.06
CA ARG A 41 0.33 -8.83 -25.33
C ARG A 41 0.66 -8.88 -26.81
N LEU A 42 -0.31 -9.21 -27.67
CA LEU A 42 -0.13 -9.22 -29.12
C LEU A 42 0.08 -7.81 -29.68
N GLU A 43 -0.72 -6.85 -29.23
CA GLU A 43 -0.62 -5.43 -29.59
C GLU A 43 0.77 -4.89 -29.22
N GLN A 44 1.25 -5.16 -28.01
CA GLN A 44 2.60 -4.80 -27.57
C GLN A 44 3.71 -5.58 -28.30
N PHE A 45 3.50 -6.86 -28.63
CA PHE A 45 4.54 -7.68 -29.25
C PHE A 45 4.81 -7.26 -30.70
N PHE A 46 3.75 -6.85 -31.41
CA PHE A 46 3.81 -6.52 -32.83
C PHE A 46 3.63 -5.02 -33.12
N ASP A 47 3.64 -4.17 -32.10
CA ASP A 47 3.41 -2.72 -32.19
C ASP A 47 2.13 -2.36 -32.97
N ILE A 48 1.05 -3.10 -32.70
CA ILE A 48 -0.25 -2.90 -33.34
C ILE A 48 -1.04 -1.89 -32.50
N PRO A 49 -1.59 -0.82 -33.10
CA PRO A 49 -2.48 0.10 -32.40
C PRO A 49 -3.69 -0.64 -31.81
N SER A 50 -4.00 -0.37 -30.55
CA SER A 50 -5.16 -0.99 -29.92
C SER A 50 -6.45 -0.52 -30.59
N ARG A 51 -7.35 -1.46 -30.90
CA ARG A 51 -8.70 -1.15 -31.41
C ARG A 51 -9.69 -0.76 -30.30
N ARG A 52 -9.23 -0.79 -29.06
CA ARG A 52 -10.06 -0.50 -27.90
C ARG A 52 -10.31 1.00 -27.81
N THR A 53 -11.56 1.39 -27.97
CA THR A 53 -12.04 2.69 -27.51
C THR A 53 -12.28 2.58 -26.01
N PHE A 54 -11.33 3.07 -25.21
CA PHE A 54 -11.54 3.23 -23.78
C PHE A 54 -12.39 4.47 -23.52
N ALA A 55 -13.36 4.37 -22.61
CA ALA A 55 -14.13 5.53 -22.17
C ALA A 55 -13.24 6.61 -21.51
N LEU A 56 -12.21 6.18 -20.77
CA LEU A 56 -11.21 7.06 -20.18
C LEU A 56 -9.94 7.09 -21.05
N GLN A 57 -9.61 8.26 -21.58
CA GLN A 57 -8.38 8.47 -22.36
C GLN A 57 -7.14 8.31 -21.46
N PRO A 58 -6.15 7.48 -21.84
CA PRO A 58 -4.92 7.35 -21.08
C PRO A 58 -4.10 8.65 -21.12
N ILE A 59 -3.57 9.08 -19.97
CA ILE A 59 -2.66 10.24 -19.87
C ILE A 59 -1.35 9.87 -19.19
N ASP A 60 -0.29 10.60 -19.50
CA ASP A 60 0.93 10.58 -18.69
C ASP A 60 0.72 11.48 -17.46
N PRO A 61 0.78 10.95 -16.22
CA PRO A 61 0.57 11.74 -15.02
C PRO A 61 1.78 12.64 -14.69
N PHE A 62 2.93 12.44 -15.34
CA PHE A 62 4.16 13.13 -15.01
C PHE A 62 4.41 14.32 -15.95
N ALA A 63 4.79 15.45 -15.35
CA ALA A 63 5.29 16.62 -16.07
C ALA A 63 6.76 16.43 -16.48
N GLN A 64 7.53 15.76 -15.62
CA GLN A 64 8.94 15.44 -15.84
C GLN A 64 9.25 14.05 -15.28
N VAL A 65 10.20 13.36 -15.89
CA VAL A 65 10.59 12.00 -15.53
C VAL A 65 12.11 11.92 -15.48
N PHE A 66 12.63 11.53 -14.32
CA PHE A 66 14.06 11.34 -14.08
C PHE A 66 14.36 9.86 -13.88
N ARG A 67 15.47 9.40 -14.45
CA ARG A 67 15.89 8.00 -14.39
C ARG A 67 17.15 7.89 -13.57
N LEU A 68 17.10 7.07 -12.53
CA LEU A 68 18.30 6.71 -11.76
C LEU A 68 18.95 5.52 -12.43
N GLU A 69 19.88 5.80 -13.32
CA GLU A 69 20.67 4.78 -14.00
C GLU A 69 21.70 4.17 -13.04
N GLN A 70 21.56 2.87 -12.77
CA GLN A 70 22.67 2.06 -12.26
C GLN A 70 23.22 1.19 -13.38
N SER A 71 24.54 1.08 -13.47
CA SER A 71 25.24 0.34 -14.54
C SER A 71 24.82 -1.13 -14.70
N LYS A 72 24.17 -1.72 -13.68
CA LYS A 72 23.58 -3.08 -13.74
C LYS A 72 22.08 -3.14 -13.42
N GLY A 73 21.41 -2.00 -13.22
CA GLY A 73 20.04 -1.91 -12.73
C GLY A 73 19.87 -2.35 -11.27
N PHE A 74 18.72 -2.05 -10.67
CA PHE A 74 18.34 -2.60 -9.37
C PHE A 74 17.76 -4.00 -9.60
N GLY A 75 18.58 -5.05 -9.43
CA GLY A 75 18.11 -6.43 -9.56
C GLY A 75 16.96 -6.76 -8.60
N PHE A 76 16.28 -7.91 -8.78
CA PHE A 76 15.20 -8.36 -7.89
C PHE A 76 15.61 -8.41 -6.40
N SER A 77 16.89 -8.71 -6.12
CA SER A 77 17.47 -8.76 -4.77
C SER A 77 17.93 -7.40 -4.22
N GLN A 78 17.86 -6.32 -5.01
CA GLN A 78 18.38 -4.97 -4.66
C GLN A 78 17.27 -3.91 -4.75
N SER A 79 16.03 -4.28 -4.44
CA SER A 79 14.90 -3.35 -4.53
C SER A 79 15.14 -2.15 -3.59
N PRO A 80 15.12 -0.91 -4.10
CA PRO A 80 15.43 0.26 -3.28
C PRO A 80 14.34 0.46 -2.22
N CYS A 81 14.76 0.85 -1.02
CA CYS A 81 13.88 1.26 0.06
C CYS A 81 13.78 2.79 0.06
N LEU A 82 12.57 3.32 -0.04
CA LEU A 82 12.32 4.75 0.05
C LEU A 82 12.31 5.18 1.52
N LEU A 83 13.18 6.11 1.90
CA LEU A 83 13.38 6.50 3.31
C LEU A 83 12.56 7.73 3.70
N GLY A 84 12.41 8.69 2.79
CA GLY A 84 11.64 9.91 3.03
C GLY A 84 12.12 11.12 2.23
N PHE A 85 11.54 12.27 2.58
CA PHE A 85 11.78 13.58 1.97
C PHE A 85 11.84 14.65 3.05
N ASP A 86 12.86 15.52 3.02
CA ASP A 86 13.05 16.57 4.02
C ASP A 86 12.60 17.97 3.55
N GLY A 87 11.91 18.05 2.41
CA GLY A 87 11.53 19.32 1.78
C GLY A 87 12.44 19.73 0.63
N ARG A 88 13.66 19.20 0.54
CA ARG A 88 14.59 19.44 -0.58
C ARG A 88 15.17 18.15 -1.15
N TYR A 89 15.53 17.21 -0.29
CA TYR A 89 16.22 15.99 -0.68
C TYR A 89 15.32 14.77 -0.53
N LEU A 90 15.29 13.93 -1.56
CA LEU A 90 14.75 12.58 -1.49
C LEU A 90 15.85 11.64 -1.00
N PHE A 91 15.48 10.72 -0.12
CA PHE A 91 16.38 9.74 0.44
C PHE A 91 15.89 8.34 0.11
N LEU A 92 16.79 7.52 -0.42
CA LEU A 92 16.57 6.10 -0.66
C LEU A 92 17.82 5.32 -0.28
N ASP A 93 17.67 4.04 0.02
CA ASP A 93 18.79 3.13 0.12
C ASP A 93 18.55 1.82 -0.60
N TYR A 94 19.61 1.04 -0.77
CA TYR A 94 19.56 -0.32 -1.27
C TYR A 94 20.78 -1.08 -0.75
N VAL A 95 20.67 -2.40 -0.68
CA VAL A 95 21.77 -3.26 -0.24
C VAL A 95 22.51 -3.85 -1.42
N LYS A 96 23.85 -3.85 -1.33
CA LYS A 96 24.75 -4.50 -2.26
C LYS A 96 25.84 -5.24 -1.49
N LEU A 97 25.79 -6.58 -1.52
CA LEU A 97 26.73 -7.44 -0.80
C LEU A 97 26.74 -7.09 0.70
N ASN A 98 27.87 -6.57 1.20
CA ASN A 98 28.09 -6.23 2.60
C ASN A 98 27.97 -4.71 2.85
N GLU A 99 27.41 -3.97 1.89
CA GLU A 99 27.23 -2.53 1.96
C GLU A 99 25.75 -2.16 1.82
N LEU A 100 25.29 -1.29 2.71
CA LEU A 100 24.08 -0.50 2.52
C LEU A 100 24.48 0.81 1.85
N ILE A 101 23.90 1.10 0.69
CA ILE A 101 24.18 2.30 -0.08
C ILE A 101 22.99 3.25 0.04
N GLN A 102 23.20 4.40 0.68
CA GLN A 102 22.21 5.46 0.82
C GLN A 102 22.48 6.57 -0.21
N LEU A 103 21.44 6.94 -0.96
CA LEU A 103 21.48 8.04 -1.92
C LEU A 103 20.70 9.24 -1.38
N GLN A 104 21.28 10.43 -1.55
CA GLN A 104 20.63 11.72 -1.32
C GLN A 104 20.47 12.41 -2.68
N ILE A 105 19.24 12.72 -3.03
CA ILE A 105 18.86 13.23 -4.35
C ILE A 105 18.29 14.64 -4.18
N ASP A 106 18.85 15.63 -4.86
CA ASP A 106 18.37 17.02 -4.76
C ASP A 106 17.24 17.28 -5.75
N THR A 107 16.05 17.55 -5.23
CA THR A 107 14.86 17.85 -6.06
C THR A 107 14.93 19.22 -6.73
N ALA A 108 15.81 20.12 -6.27
CA ALA A 108 16.02 21.44 -6.88
C ALA A 108 17.13 21.44 -7.94
N ALA A 109 17.85 20.33 -8.10
CA ALA A 109 18.93 20.20 -9.07
C ALA A 109 18.68 18.98 -9.97
N ASP A 110 17.57 19.00 -10.72
CA ASP A 110 17.22 17.99 -11.73
C ASP A 110 17.30 16.53 -11.25
N MET A 111 16.89 16.28 -10.00
CA MET A 111 16.96 14.96 -9.36
C MET A 111 18.36 14.33 -9.38
N THR A 112 19.40 15.15 -9.29
CA THR A 112 20.78 14.67 -9.24
C THR A 112 21.11 14.01 -7.89
N VAL A 113 21.87 12.92 -7.94
CA VAL A 113 22.45 12.32 -6.74
C VAL A 113 23.60 13.21 -6.26
N VAL A 114 23.37 13.98 -5.21
CA VAL A 114 24.37 14.90 -4.64
C VAL A 114 25.26 14.24 -3.60
N ARG A 115 24.83 13.08 -3.07
CA ARG A 115 25.64 12.31 -2.12
C ARG A 115 25.27 10.82 -2.17
N GLU A 116 26.31 10.00 -2.25
CA GLU A 116 26.24 8.55 -2.02
C GLU A 116 27.00 8.24 -0.73
N ARG A 117 26.39 7.44 0.16
CA ARG A 117 27.07 6.91 1.36
C ARG A 117 27.06 5.40 1.32
N ARG A 118 28.22 4.81 1.59
CA ARG A 118 28.38 3.37 1.73
C ARG A 118 28.60 3.04 3.18
N LEU A 119 27.76 2.16 3.71
CA LEU A 119 27.75 1.79 5.11
C LEU A 119 27.94 0.28 5.19
N SER A 120 29.07 -0.16 5.75
CA SER A 120 29.36 -1.58 5.90
C SER A 120 28.42 -2.24 6.91
N HIS A 121 28.06 -3.49 6.64
CA HIS A 121 27.29 -4.33 7.54
C HIS A 121 27.72 -5.80 7.47
N ASN A 122 27.36 -6.59 8.48
CA ASN A 122 27.70 -8.01 8.58
C ASN A 122 26.48 -8.95 8.39
N VAL A 123 25.38 -8.43 7.83
CA VAL A 123 24.19 -9.25 7.53
C VAL A 123 24.50 -10.28 6.45
N PRO A 124 24.27 -11.59 6.71
CA PRO A 124 24.42 -12.62 5.69
C PRO A 124 23.41 -12.46 4.55
N SER A 125 23.81 -12.82 3.33
CA SER A 125 23.03 -12.59 2.11
C SER A 125 21.63 -13.21 2.10
N GLU A 126 21.44 -14.32 2.82
CA GLU A 126 20.18 -15.05 2.94
C GLU A 126 19.12 -14.33 3.79
N TYR A 127 19.54 -13.36 4.62
CA TYR A 127 18.63 -12.50 5.39
C TYR A 127 18.30 -11.19 4.67
N LEU A 128 19.00 -10.91 3.57
CA LEU A 128 18.73 -9.78 2.69
C LEU A 128 17.66 -10.14 1.67
N GLY A 129 16.85 -9.16 1.30
CA GLY A 129 15.77 -9.35 0.35
C GLY A 129 15.12 -8.03 -0.01
N SER A 130 14.01 -8.10 -0.76
CA SER A 130 13.27 -6.91 -1.14
C SER A 130 12.77 -6.14 0.10
N SER A 131 12.73 -4.83 -0.03
CA SER A 131 12.03 -3.97 0.91
C SER A 131 10.53 -4.02 0.62
N GLU A 132 9.75 -4.66 1.49
CA GLU A 132 8.28 -4.73 1.34
C GLU A 132 7.56 -3.53 1.99
N ASN A 133 8.24 -2.82 2.90
CA ASN A 133 7.74 -1.65 3.61
C ASN A 133 8.63 -0.44 3.31
N PRO A 134 8.07 0.78 3.22
CA PRO A 134 8.89 1.98 3.15
C PRO A 134 9.80 2.07 4.37
N GLY A 135 10.98 2.65 4.17
CA GLY A 135 11.86 3.04 5.25
C GLY A 135 11.30 4.25 5.99
N LEU A 136 12.04 4.70 7.00
CA LEU A 136 11.64 5.79 7.85
C LEU A 136 12.75 6.83 7.96
N MET A 137 12.36 8.08 7.90
CA MET A 137 13.19 9.22 8.26
C MET A 137 12.78 9.73 9.65
N LEU A 138 13.52 9.30 10.67
CA LEU A 138 13.40 9.77 12.06
C LEU A 138 14.11 11.12 12.24
N THR A 139 14.13 11.71 13.44
CA THR A 139 14.75 13.04 13.69
C THR A 139 16.19 13.08 13.16
N ASP A 140 17.04 12.22 13.72
CA ASP A 140 18.49 12.17 13.45
C ASP A 140 18.95 10.88 12.75
N HIS A 141 18.02 9.97 12.46
CA HIS A 141 18.31 8.64 11.93
C HIS A 141 17.46 8.31 10.70
N PHE A 142 17.98 7.39 9.90
CA PHE A 142 17.20 6.63 8.93
C PHE A 142 17.05 5.20 9.44
N VAL A 143 15.90 4.60 9.14
CA VAL A 143 15.63 3.19 9.36
C VAL A 143 15.18 2.57 8.05
N SER A 144 15.78 1.46 7.67
CA SER A 144 15.35 0.71 6.50
C SER A 144 15.27 -0.77 6.80
N ARG A 145 14.43 -1.46 6.01
CA ARG A 145 14.27 -2.90 6.11
C ARG A 145 14.58 -3.52 4.76
N HIS A 146 15.50 -4.48 4.77
CA HIS A 146 15.83 -5.33 3.62
C HIS A 146 15.71 -6.79 4.07
N GLY A 147 14.73 -7.51 3.51
CA GLY A 147 14.40 -8.87 3.95
C GLY A 147 13.91 -8.91 5.41
N SER A 148 14.61 -9.66 6.26
CA SER A 148 14.34 -9.74 7.70
C SER A 148 15.16 -8.74 8.52
N SER A 149 16.14 -8.06 7.91
CA SER A 149 17.09 -7.21 8.62
C SER A 149 16.61 -5.77 8.67
N ILE A 150 16.80 -5.14 9.85
CA ILE A 150 16.48 -3.74 10.09
C ILE A 150 17.79 -2.99 10.29
N PHE A 151 18.03 -2.00 9.45
CA PHE A 151 19.20 -1.13 9.47
C PHE A 151 18.83 0.20 10.11
N LEU A 152 19.61 0.65 11.09
CA LEU A 152 19.53 1.95 11.72
C LEU A 152 20.84 2.69 11.48
N TYR A 153 20.77 3.90 10.94
CA TYR A 153 21.97 4.68 10.68
C TYR A 153 21.74 6.19 10.82
N ALA A 154 22.75 6.89 11.31
CA ALA A 154 22.64 8.30 11.63
C ALA A 154 22.70 9.17 10.36
N LYS A 155 21.86 10.20 10.29
CA LYS A 155 21.86 11.16 9.18
C LYS A 155 23.18 11.91 9.03
N LYS A 156 23.95 12.08 10.10
CA LYS A 156 25.19 12.88 10.09
C LYS A 156 26.48 12.04 10.12
N LYS A 157 26.43 10.79 10.59
CA LYS A 157 27.61 9.94 10.77
C LYS A 157 27.56 8.73 9.83
N PRO A 158 28.69 8.30 9.24
CA PRO A 158 28.75 7.13 8.38
C PRO A 158 28.83 5.85 9.24
N SER A 159 27.79 5.57 10.01
CA SER A 159 27.70 4.38 10.85
C SER A 159 26.36 3.71 10.64
N CYS A 160 26.37 2.40 10.47
CA CYS A 160 25.17 1.58 10.36
C CYS A 160 25.16 0.51 11.44
N GLN A 161 24.02 0.37 12.09
CA GLN A 161 23.72 -0.65 13.07
C GLN A 161 22.65 -1.57 12.50
N VAL A 162 22.82 -2.88 12.67
CA VAL A 162 21.76 -3.86 12.42
C VAL A 162 21.05 -4.09 13.74
N LEU A 163 19.75 -3.84 13.79
CA LEU A 163 18.96 -4.06 15.00
C LEU A 163 18.54 -5.53 15.09
N ASP A 164 18.89 -6.17 16.21
CA ASP A 164 18.53 -7.55 16.48
C ASP A 164 17.28 -7.64 17.35
N PHE A 165 16.20 -8.15 16.75
CA PHE A 165 14.93 -8.42 17.42
C PHE A 165 14.56 -9.92 17.39
N SER A 166 15.56 -10.79 17.19
CA SER A 166 15.39 -12.25 17.10
C SER A 166 14.67 -12.87 18.30
N ARG A 167 14.76 -12.22 19.48
CA ARG A 167 14.00 -12.62 20.69
C ARG A 167 12.48 -12.54 20.54
N PHE A 168 11.98 -11.72 19.61
CA PHE A 168 10.54 -11.55 19.35
C PHE A 168 10.09 -12.33 18.11
N SER A 169 10.92 -12.39 17.07
CA SER A 169 10.70 -13.24 15.91
C SER A 169 12.00 -13.50 15.17
N ARG A 170 12.22 -14.77 14.78
CA ARG A 170 13.39 -15.17 13.97
C ARG A 170 13.23 -14.83 12.50
N MET A 171 12.01 -14.63 12.02
CA MET A 171 11.74 -14.59 10.58
C MET A 171 11.46 -13.18 10.07
N ARG A 172 10.50 -12.44 10.64
CA ARG A 172 10.01 -11.20 10.01
C ARG A 172 9.43 -10.19 10.99
N CYS A 173 9.75 -8.92 10.76
CA CYS A 173 8.98 -7.78 11.23
C CYS A 173 7.79 -7.58 10.27
N ALA A 174 6.56 -7.62 10.78
CA ALA A 174 5.35 -7.47 9.99
C ALA A 174 5.14 -6.01 9.56
N ALA A 175 5.33 -5.08 10.50
CA ALA A 175 5.07 -3.66 10.31
C ALA A 175 6.10 -2.82 11.06
N MET A 176 6.45 -1.69 10.45
CA MET A 176 7.42 -0.74 10.99
C MET A 176 6.91 0.67 10.73
N THR A 177 6.92 1.52 11.75
CA THR A 177 6.59 2.95 11.65
C THR A 177 7.36 3.72 12.72
N GLY A 178 7.40 5.04 12.67
CA GLY A 178 8.14 5.81 13.66
C GLY A 178 7.90 7.31 13.57
N TYR A 179 8.21 7.99 14.66
CA TYR A 179 8.12 9.43 14.77
C TYR A 179 9.14 9.96 15.78
N GLY A 180 9.79 11.07 15.45
CA GLY A 180 10.85 11.62 16.29
C GLY A 180 11.99 10.62 16.46
N ASP A 181 12.25 10.21 17.70
CA ASP A 181 13.28 9.21 18.05
C ASP A 181 12.68 7.83 18.41
N ARG A 182 11.39 7.62 18.14
CA ARG A 182 10.67 6.39 18.47
C ARG A 182 10.45 5.55 17.20
N LEU A 183 10.86 4.30 17.28
CA LEU A 183 10.62 3.27 16.26
C LEU A 183 9.63 2.25 16.82
N PHE A 184 8.53 2.01 16.12
CA PHE A 184 7.54 1.00 16.48
C PHE A 184 7.60 -0.17 15.51
N LEU A 185 7.62 -1.38 16.06
CA LEU A 185 7.81 -2.61 15.31
C LEU A 185 6.79 -3.65 15.77
N SER A 186 6.14 -4.30 14.81
CA SER A 186 5.29 -5.46 15.07
C SER A 186 5.98 -6.73 14.59
N PHE A 187 6.00 -7.75 15.44
CA PHE A 187 6.53 -9.08 15.16
C PHE A 187 5.41 -10.10 15.26
N GLY A 188 5.24 -10.93 14.22
CA GLY A 188 4.18 -11.92 14.09
C GLY A 188 3.83 -12.13 12.60
N TRP A 189 3.15 -13.22 12.26
CA TRP A 189 2.63 -13.46 10.91
C TRP A 189 1.11 -13.76 10.95
N GLY A 190 0.58 -14.34 9.86
CA GLY A 190 -0.81 -14.71 9.74
C GLY A 190 -1.20 -15.99 10.43
N GLY A 191 -2.51 -16.14 10.64
CA GLY A 191 -3.08 -17.26 11.38
C GLY A 191 -2.99 -17.04 12.89
N ASP A 192 -2.87 -18.14 13.63
CA ASP A 192 -2.75 -18.14 15.09
C ASP A 192 -1.30 -17.90 15.56
N GLU A 193 -0.50 -17.13 14.81
CA GLU A 193 0.85 -16.78 15.25
C GLU A 193 0.82 -15.65 16.29
N PRO A 194 1.58 -15.80 17.39
CA PRO A 194 1.66 -14.77 18.41
C PRO A 194 2.27 -13.49 17.88
N THR A 195 1.72 -12.36 18.33
CA THR A 195 2.20 -11.04 17.96
C THR A 195 2.70 -10.25 19.16
N THR A 196 3.82 -9.57 18.95
CA THR A 196 4.40 -8.62 19.90
C THR A 196 4.66 -7.30 19.20
N VAL A 197 4.19 -6.21 19.78
CA VAL A 197 4.51 -4.86 19.31
C VAL A 197 5.44 -4.21 20.32
N VAL A 198 6.52 -3.62 19.82
CA VAL A 198 7.52 -2.94 20.63
C VAL A 198 7.71 -1.50 20.20
N GLU A 199 8.10 -0.68 21.16
CA GLU A 199 8.65 0.64 21.00
C GLU A 199 10.17 0.56 21.26
N TYR A 200 10.96 1.09 20.33
CA TYR A 200 12.41 1.17 20.41
C TYR A 200 12.83 2.64 20.37
N ASP A 201 13.53 3.08 21.42
CA ASP A 201 14.15 4.40 21.49
C ASP A 201 15.49 4.34 20.75
N VAL A 202 15.57 5.01 19.60
CA VAL A 202 16.77 4.94 18.75
C VAL A 202 17.97 5.70 19.33
N ARG A 203 17.74 6.61 20.29
CA ARG A 203 18.82 7.36 20.95
C ARG A 203 19.39 6.57 22.12
N ARG A 204 18.54 5.91 22.90
CA ARG A 204 18.93 5.17 24.11
C ARG A 204 19.22 3.70 23.86
N GLY A 205 18.77 3.17 22.74
CA GLY A 205 18.86 1.74 22.42
C GLY A 205 17.96 0.87 23.31
N THR A 206 16.96 1.46 23.97
CA THR A 206 16.06 0.75 24.89
C THR A 206 14.81 0.27 24.18
N THR A 207 14.34 -0.92 24.52
CA THR A 207 13.11 -1.50 23.95
C THR A 207 12.05 -1.66 25.04
N LYS A 208 10.81 -1.29 24.74
CA LYS A 208 9.62 -1.49 25.56
C LYS A 208 8.60 -2.32 24.79
N VAL A 209 8.06 -3.36 25.41
CA VAL A 209 6.91 -4.09 24.85
C VAL A 209 5.64 -3.31 25.16
N ILE A 210 4.85 -2.98 24.14
CA ILE A 210 3.62 -2.20 24.30
C ILE A 210 2.36 -3.04 24.12
N ALA A 211 2.42 -4.12 23.32
CA ALA A 211 1.34 -5.09 23.20
C ALA A 211 1.93 -6.49 22.99
N SER A 212 1.29 -7.51 23.58
CA SER A 212 1.68 -8.90 23.38
C SER A 212 0.47 -9.82 23.47
N SER A 213 0.29 -10.69 22.47
CA SER A 213 -0.72 -11.74 22.52
C SER A 213 -0.24 -13.01 23.24
N ILE A 214 1.00 -13.05 23.73
CA ILE A 214 1.53 -14.15 24.56
C ILE A 214 1.66 -13.69 26.01
N ASP A 215 2.30 -12.55 26.22
CA ASP A 215 2.62 -12.05 27.55
C ASP A 215 1.43 -11.28 28.12
N ARG A 216 0.61 -12.00 28.89
CA ARG A 216 -0.57 -11.46 29.58
C ARG A 216 -0.23 -10.48 30.70
N SER A 217 1.04 -10.31 31.06
CA SER A 217 1.46 -9.29 32.02
C SER A 217 1.51 -7.89 31.42
N ILE A 218 1.55 -7.77 30.08
CA ILE A 218 1.56 -6.50 29.37
C ILE A 218 0.14 -5.94 29.29
N PRO A 219 -0.16 -4.76 29.87
CA PRO A 219 -1.49 -4.18 29.82
C PRO A 219 -1.83 -3.63 28.42
N TRP A 220 -2.78 -4.26 27.74
CA TRP A 220 -3.34 -3.74 26.48
C TRP A 220 -4.78 -4.24 26.24
N PRO A 221 -5.57 -3.59 25.35
CA PRO A 221 -7.01 -3.81 25.25
C PRO A 221 -7.42 -5.25 24.94
N LEU A 222 -6.56 -6.03 24.30
CA LEU A 222 -6.88 -7.39 23.83
C LEU A 222 -6.05 -8.47 24.55
N GLN A 223 -5.51 -8.18 25.73
CA GLN A 223 -4.63 -9.08 26.48
C GLN A 223 -5.26 -10.43 26.90
N TYR A 224 -6.59 -10.51 26.92
CA TYR A 224 -7.33 -11.70 27.34
C TYR A 224 -8.02 -12.44 26.19
N GLU A 225 -7.78 -12.02 24.95
CA GLU A 225 -8.30 -12.77 23.81
C GLU A 225 -7.73 -14.19 23.81
N PRO A 226 -8.56 -15.21 23.57
CA PRO A 226 -8.16 -16.61 23.69
C PRO A 226 -7.25 -17.07 22.54
N ARG A 227 -7.20 -16.31 21.44
CA ARG A 227 -6.36 -16.59 20.28
C ARG A 227 -5.32 -15.48 20.08
N PRO A 228 -4.14 -15.84 19.55
CA PRO A 228 -3.19 -14.86 19.05
C PRO A 228 -3.83 -13.87 18.08
N ILE A 229 -3.48 -12.59 18.23
CA ILE A 229 -4.06 -11.51 17.44
C ILE A 229 -2.95 -10.90 16.59
N PRO A 230 -3.02 -11.03 15.27
CA PRO A 230 -1.97 -10.48 14.45
C PRO A 230 -2.20 -8.99 14.17
N ILE A 231 -1.11 -8.22 14.23
CA ILE A 231 -1.08 -6.76 14.09
C ILE A 231 -0.15 -6.43 12.94
N TRP A 232 -0.73 -6.29 11.75
CA TRP A 232 0.00 -6.14 10.49
C TRP A 232 0.21 -4.69 10.05
N TYR A 233 -0.45 -3.76 10.72
CA TYR A 233 -0.48 -2.37 10.33
C TYR A 233 -0.24 -1.50 11.54
N LEU A 234 0.77 -0.64 11.41
CA LEU A 234 1.16 0.37 12.38
C LEU A 234 1.24 1.71 11.67
N HIS A 235 0.64 2.74 12.26
CA HIS A 235 0.74 4.11 11.79
C HIS A 235 1.06 5.06 12.93
N CYS A 236 2.00 5.98 12.72
CA CYS A 236 2.30 7.03 13.68
C CYS A 236 1.50 8.28 13.37
N ASP A 237 0.76 8.76 14.37
CA ASP A 237 0.27 10.14 14.43
C ASP A 237 1.19 10.92 15.37
N GLY A 238 2.16 11.61 14.77
CA GLY A 238 3.13 12.42 15.50
C GLY A 238 2.53 13.65 16.18
N THR A 239 1.45 14.20 15.60
CA THR A 239 0.76 15.39 16.11
C THR A 239 0.03 15.06 17.41
N SER A 240 -0.75 13.98 17.42
CA SER A 240 -1.48 13.53 18.62
C SER A 240 -0.66 12.60 19.51
N ARG A 241 0.61 12.33 19.15
CA ARG A 241 1.56 11.48 19.86
C ARG A 241 1.01 10.08 20.17
N ARG A 242 0.48 9.41 19.14
CA ARG A 242 -0.15 8.09 19.27
C ARG A 242 0.20 7.14 18.14
N LEU A 243 0.29 5.86 18.47
CA LEU A 243 0.48 4.74 17.55
C LEU A 243 -0.88 4.12 17.26
N ILE A 244 -1.27 4.08 16.00
CA ILE A 244 -2.51 3.46 15.54
C ILE A 244 -2.19 2.05 15.04
N MET A 245 -2.97 1.07 15.49
CA MET A 245 -2.83 -0.35 15.22
C MET A 245 -4.13 -0.92 14.65
N LEU A 246 -4.02 -1.89 13.75
CA LEU A 246 -5.15 -2.69 13.26
C LEU A 246 -5.02 -4.16 13.69
N PRO A 247 -5.53 -4.55 14.87
CA PRO A 247 -5.73 -5.95 15.24
C PRO A 247 -6.78 -6.61 14.34
N THR A 248 -6.47 -7.79 13.77
CA THR A 248 -7.34 -8.43 12.77
C THR A 248 -8.38 -9.42 13.30
N GLN A 249 -8.63 -9.45 14.61
CA GLN A 249 -9.58 -10.41 15.20
C GLN A 249 -10.26 -9.86 16.45
N LEU A 250 -11.46 -9.32 16.28
CA LEU A 250 -12.44 -9.17 17.35
C LEU A 250 -13.52 -10.22 17.17
N SER A 251 -13.80 -11.00 18.22
CA SER A 251 -14.89 -11.96 18.21
C SER A 251 -16.21 -11.22 17.96
N SER A 252 -16.90 -11.56 16.86
CA SER A 252 -18.27 -11.08 16.63
C SER A 252 -19.25 -12.11 17.17
N THR A 253 -20.24 -11.65 17.93
CA THR A 253 -21.38 -12.43 18.41
C THR A 253 -22.41 -12.71 17.31
N ASP A 254 -22.37 -11.97 16.19
CA ASP A 254 -23.31 -12.14 15.07
C ASP A 254 -22.79 -13.20 14.07
N LYS A 255 -23.59 -14.27 13.94
CA LYS A 255 -23.32 -15.43 13.07
C LYS A 255 -23.26 -15.08 11.58
N ARG A 256 -23.80 -13.93 11.13
CA ARG A 256 -23.66 -13.43 9.76
C ARG A 256 -22.20 -13.06 9.44
N PHE A 257 -21.43 -12.68 10.45
CA PHE A 257 -20.05 -12.21 10.33
C PHE A 257 -19.05 -13.22 10.88
N LYS A 258 -19.29 -14.53 10.66
CA LYS A 258 -18.50 -15.67 11.15
C LYS A 258 -17.03 -15.29 11.41
N GLY A 259 -16.75 -14.89 12.65
CA GLY A 259 -15.42 -14.85 13.25
C GLY A 259 -14.56 -13.59 13.18
N HIS A 260 -14.86 -12.54 12.38
CA HIS A 260 -13.80 -11.54 12.09
C HIS A 260 -14.29 -10.10 11.95
N GLY A 261 -14.55 -9.42 13.07
CA GLY A 261 -14.51 -7.95 13.10
C GLY A 261 -13.07 -7.45 13.26
N PHE A 262 -12.83 -6.18 12.94
CA PHE A 262 -11.60 -5.50 13.32
C PHE A 262 -11.87 -4.08 13.78
N GLN A 263 -10.97 -3.52 14.55
CA GLN A 263 -11.08 -2.16 15.08
C GLN A 263 -9.69 -1.56 15.11
N PHE A 264 -9.60 -0.27 14.84
CA PHE A 264 -8.35 0.44 15.06
C PHE A 264 -8.21 0.82 16.53
N LEU A 265 -7.05 0.54 17.10
CA LEU A 265 -6.67 0.92 18.46
C LEU A 265 -5.56 1.95 18.42
N ALA A 266 -5.60 2.93 19.31
CA ALA A 266 -4.57 3.95 19.46
C ALA A 266 -3.89 3.83 20.82
N TYR A 267 -2.55 3.77 20.80
CA TYR A 267 -1.69 3.83 21.98
C TYR A 267 -1.04 5.21 22.09
N TYR A 268 -1.34 5.95 23.15
CA TYR A 268 -0.78 7.27 23.42
C TYR A 268 0.51 7.13 24.20
N TRP A 269 1.66 7.27 23.52
CA TRP A 269 2.95 6.83 24.06
C TRP A 269 3.56 7.75 25.12
N GLU A 270 2.97 8.92 25.35
CA GLU A 270 3.33 9.78 26.50
C GLU A 270 2.61 9.37 27.78
N THR A 271 1.36 8.91 27.68
CA THR A 271 0.52 8.55 28.83
C THR A 271 0.46 7.04 29.08
N GLY A 272 0.87 6.25 28.08
CA GLY A 272 0.69 4.80 28.08
C GLY A 272 -0.76 4.33 27.93
N GLN A 273 -1.69 5.24 27.61
CA GLN A 273 -3.12 4.93 27.54
C GLN A 273 -3.53 4.37 26.18
N TRP A 274 -4.56 3.54 26.20
CA TRP A 274 -5.19 2.97 25.03
C TRP A 274 -6.57 3.57 24.79
N LYS A 275 -6.90 3.85 23.51
CA LYS A 275 -8.25 4.25 23.08
C LYS A 275 -8.64 3.58 21.78
N ASN A 276 -9.94 3.52 21.53
CA ASN A 276 -10.46 3.11 20.23
C ASN A 276 -10.26 4.25 19.22
N ALA A 277 -9.68 3.95 18.06
CA ALA A 277 -9.52 4.86 16.93
C ALA A 277 -10.61 4.66 15.85
N SER A 278 -11.36 3.57 15.94
CA SER A 278 -12.58 3.34 15.16
C SER A 278 -13.63 2.61 16.00
N ARG A 279 -14.85 2.51 15.50
CA ARG A 279 -15.79 1.47 15.96
C ARG A 279 -15.34 0.10 15.44
N PRO A 280 -15.84 -1.01 16.02
CA PRO A 280 -15.74 -2.31 15.36
C PRO A 280 -16.32 -2.22 13.94
N LEU A 281 -15.55 -2.70 12.96
CA LEU A 281 -15.94 -2.76 11.57
C LEU A 281 -16.30 -4.21 11.23
N ALA A 282 -17.57 -4.46 10.94
CA ALA A 282 -18.10 -5.79 10.63
C ALA A 282 -17.85 -6.16 9.16
N LEU A 283 -16.59 -6.21 8.76
CA LEU A 283 -16.17 -6.47 7.38
C LEU A 283 -15.72 -7.93 7.20
N PRO A 284 -15.99 -8.56 6.03
CA PRO A 284 -15.59 -9.95 5.81
C PRO A 284 -14.06 -10.09 5.81
N TYR A 285 -13.55 -11.24 6.27
CA TYR A 285 -12.11 -11.48 6.26
C TYR A 285 -11.53 -11.41 4.84
N SER A 286 -10.68 -10.41 4.60
CA SER A 286 -10.01 -10.19 3.33
C SER A 286 -8.62 -9.57 3.52
N TYR A 287 -7.86 -9.48 2.43
CA TYR A 287 -6.64 -8.70 2.37
C TYR A 287 -6.98 -7.21 2.57
N ARG A 288 -6.21 -6.53 3.41
CA ARG A 288 -6.45 -5.13 3.79
C ARG A 288 -5.17 -4.35 3.58
N LYS A 289 -5.27 -3.07 3.24
CA LYS A 289 -4.17 -2.10 3.36
C LYS A 289 -4.69 -0.89 4.11
N THR A 290 -3.84 -0.33 4.93
CA THR A 290 -4.18 0.87 5.70
C THR A 290 -3.12 1.92 5.45
N PHE A 291 -3.55 3.17 5.46
CA PHE A 291 -2.70 4.31 5.19
C PHE A 291 -3.03 5.40 6.18
N TYR A 292 -2.04 6.22 6.51
CA TYR A 292 -2.20 7.35 7.39
C TYR A 292 -1.49 8.55 6.77
N ASP A 293 -2.24 9.63 6.58
CA ASP A 293 -1.72 10.89 6.07
C ASP A 293 -2.16 12.05 6.99
N GLN A 294 -1.87 13.28 6.58
CA GLN A 294 -2.23 14.48 7.34
C GLN A 294 -3.74 14.64 7.56
N THR A 295 -4.57 13.99 6.74
CA THR A 295 -6.02 14.04 6.84
C THR A 295 -6.58 12.94 7.75
N GLY A 296 -5.79 11.91 8.06
CA GLY A 296 -6.12 10.85 9.01
C GLY A 296 -5.94 9.46 8.45
N LEU A 297 -6.71 8.52 9.02
CA LEU A 297 -6.62 7.09 8.74
C LEU A 297 -7.51 6.67 7.55
N TRP A 298 -6.95 5.85 6.67
CA TRP A 298 -7.61 5.30 5.48
C TRP A 298 -7.50 3.78 5.44
N LEU A 299 -8.53 3.16 4.90
CA LEU A 299 -8.65 1.71 4.77
C LEU A 299 -9.00 1.35 3.32
N LEU A 300 -8.16 0.51 2.72
CA LEU A 300 -8.44 -0.25 1.51
C LEU A 300 -8.75 -1.69 1.92
N HIS A 301 -9.98 -2.12 1.73
CA HIS A 301 -10.43 -3.47 2.04
C HIS A 301 -10.70 -4.23 0.74
N ASP A 302 -9.97 -5.31 0.52
CA ASP A 302 -10.09 -6.11 -0.70
C ASP A 302 -11.49 -6.76 -0.74
N GLY A 303 -12.20 -6.48 -1.83
CA GLY A 303 -13.58 -6.91 -2.00
C GLY A 303 -14.65 -6.16 -1.21
N THR A 304 -14.31 -5.02 -0.60
CA THR A 304 -15.34 -4.08 -0.13
C THR A 304 -15.14 -2.65 -0.65
N GLY A 305 -13.91 -2.13 -0.70
CA GLY A 305 -13.66 -0.78 -1.23
C GLY A 305 -12.57 0.01 -0.51
N PHE A 306 -12.55 1.31 -0.75
CA PHE A 306 -11.63 2.27 -0.12
C PHE A 306 -12.41 3.36 0.60
N GLY A 307 -11.90 3.81 1.74
CA GLY A 307 -12.55 4.89 2.48
C GLY A 307 -11.74 5.40 3.66
N LYS A 308 -12.21 6.50 4.23
CA LYS A 308 -11.62 7.17 5.39
C LYS A 308 -12.25 6.67 6.68
N ILE A 309 -11.47 6.48 7.74
CA ILE A 309 -12.01 6.29 9.08
C ILE A 309 -12.30 7.68 9.66
N ASN A 310 -13.58 7.96 9.93
CA ASN A 310 -13.97 9.13 10.71
C ASN A 310 -13.52 8.88 12.15
N GLU A 311 -12.49 9.57 12.62
CA GLU A 311 -11.95 9.33 13.96
C GLU A 311 -12.85 9.83 15.09
N GLN A 312 -13.77 10.77 14.83
CA GLN A 312 -14.70 11.28 15.84
C GLN A 312 -15.82 10.28 16.09
N GLU A 313 -16.44 9.80 15.01
CA GLU A 313 -17.60 8.93 15.10
C GLU A 313 -17.22 7.44 15.03
N GLY A 314 -16.04 7.14 14.50
CA GLY A 314 -15.46 5.80 14.35
C GLY A 314 -15.97 5.00 13.14
N TYR A 315 -16.81 5.59 12.28
CA TYR A 315 -17.32 4.93 11.07
C TYR A 315 -16.29 4.95 9.93
N TRP A 316 -16.32 3.93 9.08
CA TRP A 316 -15.60 3.89 7.82
C TRP A 316 -16.46 4.50 6.71
N GLN A 317 -16.11 5.72 6.30
CA GLN A 317 -16.79 6.45 5.23
C GLN A 317 -16.18 6.08 3.88
N THR A 318 -16.95 5.38 3.05
CA THR A 318 -16.45 4.84 1.79
C THR A 318 -16.37 5.91 0.71
N VAL A 319 -15.26 5.90 -0.03
CA VAL A 319 -15.04 6.71 -1.24
C VAL A 319 -15.53 5.93 -2.45
N PHE A 320 -15.30 4.62 -2.49
CA PHE A 320 -15.89 3.73 -3.47
C PHE A 320 -16.09 2.33 -2.86
N ARG A 321 -17.06 1.59 -3.41
CA ARG A 321 -17.25 0.17 -3.12
C ARG A 321 -16.65 -0.69 -4.22
N SER A 322 -16.10 -1.84 -3.83
CA SER A 322 -15.63 -2.85 -4.76
C SER A 322 -16.05 -4.27 -4.38
N ARG A 323 -16.11 -5.16 -5.37
CA ARG A 323 -16.27 -6.61 -5.18
C ARG A 323 -15.19 -7.34 -5.95
N GLY A 324 -14.14 -7.75 -5.23
CA GLY A 324 -12.81 -8.00 -5.78
C GLY A 324 -12.31 -6.73 -6.47
N THR A 325 -12.10 -6.84 -7.77
CA THR A 325 -11.43 -5.86 -8.63
C THR A 325 -12.41 -5.04 -9.46
N ARG A 326 -13.67 -4.95 -9.03
CA ARG A 326 -14.73 -4.19 -9.70
C ARG A 326 -15.32 -3.16 -8.80
N LEU A 327 -15.63 -1.99 -9.35
CA LEU A 327 -16.53 -1.04 -8.70
C LEU A 327 -17.96 -1.57 -8.71
N VAL A 328 -18.66 -1.40 -7.59
CA VAL A 328 -20.08 -1.73 -7.44
C VAL A 328 -20.80 -0.54 -6.81
N PRO A 329 -22.08 -0.31 -7.12
CA PRO A 329 -22.87 0.66 -6.38
C PRO A 329 -22.90 0.30 -4.88
N ALA A 330 -22.99 1.31 -4.02
CA ALA A 330 -23.27 1.07 -2.62
C ALA A 330 -24.62 0.32 -2.47
N PRO A 331 -24.71 -0.69 -1.58
CA PRO A 331 -25.96 -1.39 -1.35
C PRO A 331 -26.99 -0.39 -0.82
N GLN A 332 -28.13 -0.26 -1.50
CA GLN A 332 -29.24 0.51 -0.95
C GLN A 332 -29.90 -0.30 0.17
N PRO A 333 -30.04 0.26 1.38
CA PRO A 333 -30.76 -0.41 2.46
C PRO A 333 -32.22 -0.59 2.02
N LYS A 334 -32.75 -1.82 2.11
CA LYS A 334 -34.19 -2.05 1.90
C LYS A 334 -34.97 -1.50 3.12
N PRO A 335 -36.21 -1.02 2.95
CA PRO A 335 -37.02 -0.57 4.07
C PRO A 335 -37.13 -1.66 5.16
N GLY A 336 -36.79 -1.32 6.40
CA GLY A 336 -36.82 -2.23 7.55
C GLY A 336 -35.64 -3.21 7.65
N GLN A 337 -34.63 -3.10 6.78
CA GLN A 337 -33.43 -3.93 6.84
C GLN A 337 -32.29 -3.19 7.53
N GLU A 338 -31.64 -3.84 8.51
CA GLU A 338 -30.43 -3.32 9.15
C GLU A 338 -29.32 -3.02 8.12
N PRO A 339 -28.40 -2.08 8.42
CA PRO A 339 -27.24 -1.81 7.58
C PRO A 339 -26.52 -3.10 7.20
N TYR A 340 -26.08 -3.20 5.94
CA TYR A 340 -25.39 -4.40 5.45
C TYR A 340 -24.06 -4.63 6.20
N TYR A 341 -23.42 -3.55 6.66
CA TYR A 341 -22.23 -3.58 7.49
C TYR A 341 -22.32 -2.52 8.60
N ASP A 342 -22.26 -2.96 9.85
CA ASP A 342 -22.13 -2.05 10.98
C ASP A 342 -20.78 -1.31 10.93
N GLY A 343 -20.82 -0.02 11.27
CA GLY A 343 -19.62 0.81 11.27
C GLY A 343 -19.25 1.38 9.89
N VAL A 344 -20.07 1.21 8.84
CA VAL A 344 -19.77 1.69 7.48
C VAL A 344 -20.77 2.76 7.03
N ASP A 345 -20.26 3.88 6.50
CA ASP A 345 -21.02 4.98 5.93
C ASP A 345 -20.77 5.06 4.41
N ASP A 346 -21.82 4.85 3.62
CA ASP A 346 -21.78 4.90 2.15
C ASP A 346 -22.39 6.17 1.56
N SER A 347 -22.77 7.15 2.38
CA SER A 347 -23.46 8.38 1.96
C SER A 347 -22.69 9.19 0.90
N HIS A 348 -21.37 9.03 0.85
CA HIS A 348 -20.47 9.70 -0.08
C HIS A 348 -19.78 8.73 -1.06
N CYS A 349 -20.25 7.49 -1.17
CA CYS A 349 -19.65 6.52 -2.06
C CYS A 349 -19.81 6.93 -3.53
N LEU A 350 -18.75 6.78 -4.32
CA LEU A 350 -18.80 6.89 -5.77
C LEU A 350 -19.82 5.91 -6.34
N VAL A 351 -20.68 6.40 -7.23
CA VAL A 351 -21.60 5.58 -8.04
C VAL A 351 -20.89 5.22 -9.35
N PRO A 352 -20.65 3.93 -9.64
CA PRO A 352 -19.97 3.55 -10.88
C PRO A 352 -20.82 3.87 -12.11
N THR A 353 -20.31 4.74 -12.99
CA THR A 353 -20.87 5.06 -14.31
C THR A 353 -20.38 4.09 -15.41
N ALA A 354 -20.91 4.27 -16.64
CA ALA A 354 -20.49 3.50 -17.82
C ALA A 354 -18.98 3.62 -18.12
N GLU A 355 -18.37 4.77 -17.80
CA GLU A 355 -16.95 5.05 -18.02
C GLU A 355 -16.03 4.10 -17.24
N HIS A 356 -16.51 3.55 -16.11
CA HIS A 356 -15.74 2.62 -15.27
C HIS A 356 -15.89 1.16 -15.68
N ARG A 357 -16.75 0.83 -16.67
CA ARG A 357 -16.93 -0.56 -17.13
C ARG A 357 -15.67 -1.15 -17.77
N ASP A 358 -14.78 -0.29 -18.26
CA ASP A 358 -13.55 -0.68 -18.97
C ASP A 358 -12.36 -0.98 -18.05
N PHE A 359 -12.53 -0.90 -16.73
CA PHE A 359 -11.49 -1.33 -15.79
C PHE A 359 -11.41 -2.86 -15.75
N ARG A 360 -10.21 -3.38 -16.02
CA ARG A 360 -9.91 -4.81 -15.89
C ARG A 360 -9.74 -5.19 -14.43
N SER A 361 -9.77 -6.49 -14.16
CA SER A 361 -9.50 -7.00 -12.81
C SER A 361 -8.11 -6.59 -12.26
N GLY A 362 -7.13 -6.28 -13.11
CA GLY A 362 -5.84 -5.77 -12.64
C GLY A 362 -5.83 -4.27 -12.31
N ASP A 363 -6.72 -3.49 -12.90
CA ASP A 363 -6.63 -2.02 -12.92
C ASP A 363 -6.97 -1.40 -11.56
N LEU A 364 -7.79 -2.07 -10.75
CA LEU A 364 -8.22 -1.59 -9.44
C LEU A 364 -7.44 -2.24 -8.28
N ARG A 365 -6.29 -2.86 -8.57
CA ARG A 365 -5.40 -3.41 -7.55
C ARG A 365 -4.52 -2.29 -6.98
N PHE A 366 -5.10 -1.45 -6.14
CA PHE A 366 -4.41 -0.34 -5.51
C PHE A 366 -3.38 -0.83 -4.48
N THR A 367 -2.19 -0.22 -4.49
CA THR A 367 -1.07 -0.63 -3.63
C THR A 367 -0.57 0.47 -2.72
N LEU A 368 -0.77 1.74 -3.07
CA LEU A 368 -0.25 2.91 -2.39
C LEU A 368 -1.33 3.99 -2.33
N TYR A 369 -1.42 4.68 -1.19
CA TYR A 369 -2.17 5.92 -1.04
C TYR A 369 -1.25 6.96 -0.41
N ALA A 370 -1.20 8.15 -1.00
CA ALA A 370 -0.42 9.28 -0.50
C ALA A 370 -0.99 10.60 -1.05
N ASP A 371 -1.17 11.59 -0.17
CA ASP A 371 -1.55 12.96 -0.53
C ASP A 371 -2.80 13.05 -1.42
N GLY A 372 -3.84 12.28 -1.06
CA GLY A 372 -5.10 12.26 -1.81
C GLY A 372 -5.00 11.57 -3.18
N LEU A 373 -3.98 10.74 -3.41
CA LEU A 373 -3.80 9.94 -4.63
C LEU A 373 -3.72 8.46 -4.25
N LEU A 374 -4.60 7.65 -4.83
CA LEU A 374 -4.60 6.21 -4.66
C LEU A 374 -4.08 5.56 -5.96
N PHE A 375 -2.93 4.89 -5.87
CA PHE A 375 -2.19 4.35 -7.00
C PHE A 375 -2.42 2.85 -7.18
N SER A 376 -2.75 2.46 -8.40
CA SER A 376 -2.57 1.11 -8.93
C SER A 376 -1.55 1.16 -10.07
N GLU A 377 -1.20 -0.01 -10.62
CA GLU A 377 -0.29 -0.11 -11.76
C GLU A 377 -0.80 0.64 -13.01
N ASN A 378 -2.11 0.66 -13.23
CA ASN A 378 -2.71 1.18 -14.46
C ASN A 378 -3.58 2.43 -14.25
N VAL A 379 -3.92 2.74 -13.00
CA VAL A 379 -4.90 3.77 -12.65
C VAL A 379 -4.44 4.56 -11.42
N ILE A 380 -4.66 5.86 -11.45
CA ILE A 380 -4.62 6.72 -10.25
C ILE A 380 -6.04 7.19 -9.96
N MET A 381 -6.46 7.12 -8.70
CA MET A 381 -7.70 7.76 -8.25
C MET A 381 -7.37 9.02 -7.45
N LEU A 382 -7.97 10.13 -7.84
CA LEU A 382 -7.95 11.39 -7.10
C LEU A 382 -8.99 11.33 -5.98
N VAL A 383 -8.55 11.56 -4.75
CA VAL A 383 -9.36 11.61 -3.53
C VAL A 383 -9.22 13.02 -2.92
N PRO A 384 -10.31 13.77 -2.68
CA PRO A 384 -11.70 13.32 -2.58
C PRO A 384 -12.56 13.44 -3.85
N GLU A 385 -11.99 13.83 -4.99
CA GLU A 385 -12.71 14.12 -6.25
C GLU A 385 -13.38 12.87 -6.85
N ARG A 386 -12.97 11.67 -6.41
CA ARG A 386 -13.48 10.38 -6.88
C ARG A 386 -13.31 10.18 -8.39
N ARG A 387 -12.26 10.76 -8.95
CA ARG A 387 -11.95 10.69 -10.38
C ARG A 387 -10.83 9.70 -10.63
N PHE A 388 -11.04 8.78 -11.57
CA PHE A 388 -10.01 7.87 -12.03
C PHE A 388 -9.27 8.45 -13.23
N ILE A 389 -7.98 8.16 -13.28
CA ILE A 389 -7.06 8.54 -14.34
C ILE A 389 -6.43 7.25 -14.84
N ARG A 390 -6.61 6.97 -16.13
CA ARG A 390 -5.94 5.85 -16.79
C ARG A 390 -4.53 6.25 -17.17
N LEU A 391 -3.54 5.43 -16.81
CA LEU A 391 -2.14 5.70 -17.13
C LEU A 391 -1.83 5.30 -18.58
N ALA A 392 -1.20 6.21 -19.32
CA ALA A 392 -0.70 5.92 -20.66
C ALA A 392 0.40 4.83 -20.66
N LYS A 393 1.16 4.75 -19.56
CA LYS A 393 2.17 3.70 -19.33
C LYS A 393 1.97 3.11 -17.93
N PRO A 394 1.84 1.77 -17.81
CA PRO A 394 1.77 1.09 -16.52
C PRO A 394 2.96 1.45 -15.63
N PHE A 395 2.69 1.83 -14.39
CA PHE A 395 3.68 2.32 -13.45
C PHE A 395 3.40 1.79 -12.04
N ASN A 396 4.34 1.03 -11.48
CA ASN A 396 4.25 0.55 -10.11
C ASN A 396 4.90 1.55 -9.15
N ALA A 397 4.08 2.33 -8.46
CA ALA A 397 4.54 3.30 -7.47
C ALA A 397 5.01 2.61 -6.18
N LEU A 398 6.23 2.95 -5.74
CA LEU A 398 6.78 2.57 -4.45
C LEU A 398 6.47 3.59 -3.36
N GLY A 399 6.34 4.86 -3.73
CA GLY A 399 5.97 5.94 -2.82
C GLY A 399 5.70 7.25 -3.54
N CYS A 400 4.98 8.15 -2.88
CA CYS A 400 4.81 9.54 -3.30
C CYS A 400 5.26 10.41 -2.13
N LEU A 401 6.18 11.33 -2.39
CA LEU A 401 6.80 12.18 -1.37
C LEU A 401 6.50 13.65 -1.65
N GLY A 402 6.12 14.36 -0.59
CA GLY A 402 5.78 15.79 -0.65
C GLY A 402 4.61 16.10 -1.59
N GLY A 403 3.68 15.16 -1.80
CA GLY A 403 2.53 15.32 -2.70
C GLY A 403 2.86 15.45 -4.18
N ARG A 404 4.11 15.26 -4.59
CA ARG A 404 4.59 15.62 -5.93
C ARG A 404 5.53 14.61 -6.56
N TYR A 405 6.43 14.02 -5.78
CA TYR A 405 7.49 13.17 -6.30
C TYR A 405 7.12 11.71 -6.16
N VAL A 406 6.78 11.06 -7.27
CA VAL A 406 6.40 9.65 -7.29
C VAL A 406 7.63 8.83 -7.69
N VAL A 407 8.02 7.91 -6.81
CA VAL A 407 9.14 7.00 -7.02
C VAL A 407 8.59 5.63 -7.37
N GLY A 408 9.10 5.00 -8.42
CA GLY A 408 8.63 3.68 -8.84
C GLY A 408 9.29 3.18 -10.11
N HIS A 409 8.62 2.28 -10.81
CA HIS A 409 9.14 1.64 -12.02
C HIS A 409 8.05 1.48 -13.06
N TYR A 410 8.39 1.67 -14.34
CA TYR A 410 7.50 1.25 -15.43
C TYR A 410 7.40 -0.27 -15.50
N VAL A 411 6.21 -0.78 -15.83
CA VAL A 411 5.93 -2.22 -15.95
C VAL A 411 5.86 -2.62 -17.43
N GLY A 412 6.42 -3.78 -17.81
CA GLY A 412 6.40 -4.30 -19.19
C GLY A 412 7.75 -4.80 -19.71
N LYS A 413 7.86 -5.08 -21.02
CA LYS A 413 9.09 -5.64 -21.65
C LYS A 413 10.37 -4.81 -21.48
N ALA A 414 10.26 -3.50 -21.25
CA ALA A 414 11.42 -2.64 -20.93
C ALA A 414 11.86 -2.72 -19.45
N ALA A 415 11.09 -3.40 -18.59
CA ALA A 415 11.27 -3.43 -17.14
C ALA A 415 12.27 -4.49 -16.63
N TYR A 416 12.97 -5.21 -17.51
CA TYR A 416 13.95 -6.23 -17.09
C TYR A 416 15.09 -5.68 -16.21
N ARG A 417 15.37 -4.37 -16.29
CA ARG A 417 16.37 -3.71 -15.44
C ARG A 417 15.79 -3.06 -14.18
N ARG A 418 14.45 -3.04 -14.02
CA ARG A 418 13.72 -2.27 -12.99
C ARG A 418 14.37 -0.90 -12.76
N GLU A 419 14.53 -0.15 -13.85
CA GLU A 419 15.02 1.22 -13.77
C GLU A 419 14.15 1.99 -12.78
N LEU A 420 14.79 2.61 -11.79
CA LEU A 420 14.09 3.41 -10.80
C LEU A 420 13.82 4.77 -11.42
N VAL A 421 12.54 5.15 -11.40
CA VAL A 421 12.05 6.37 -12.00
C VAL A 421 11.52 7.28 -10.90
N ILE A 422 11.88 8.56 -11.00
CA ILE A 422 11.29 9.64 -10.21
C ILE A 422 10.45 10.49 -11.16
N GLY A 423 9.13 10.38 -11.06
CA GLY A 423 8.18 11.20 -11.78
C GLY A 423 7.77 12.42 -10.95
N VAL A 424 7.80 13.60 -11.57
CA VAL A 424 7.20 14.82 -11.01
C VAL A 424 5.76 14.88 -11.49
N LEU A 425 4.81 14.75 -10.56
CA LEU A 425 3.39 14.82 -10.90
C LEU A 425 3.03 16.17 -11.54
N LYS A 426 2.15 16.10 -12.53
CA LYS A 426 1.42 17.28 -13.01
C LYS A 426 0.57 17.86 -11.88
N GLU A 427 0.26 19.13 -12.00
CA GLU A 427 -0.67 19.77 -11.07
C GLU A 427 -2.01 19.03 -11.05
N ARG A 428 -2.63 18.98 -9.87
CA ARG A 428 -3.85 18.19 -9.65
C ARG A 428 -4.99 18.54 -10.62
N HIS A 429 -5.13 19.82 -10.97
CA HIS A 429 -6.14 20.26 -11.91
C HIS A 429 -5.88 19.77 -13.35
N LEU A 430 -4.61 19.57 -13.74
CA LEU A 430 -4.22 18.99 -15.03
C LEU A 430 -4.38 17.47 -15.06
N LEU A 431 -4.25 16.83 -13.90
CA LEU A 431 -4.57 15.40 -13.73
C LEU A 431 -6.08 15.15 -13.82
N ALA A 432 -6.88 16.14 -13.45
CA ALA A 432 -8.33 16.11 -13.48
C ALA A 432 -8.93 16.72 -14.77
N GLN A 433 -8.15 16.91 -15.84
CA GLN A 433 -8.66 17.22 -17.18
C GLN A 433 -8.82 15.92 -17.96
#